data_AF-A0A090WQG6-F1
#
_entry.id   AF-A0A090WQG6-F1
#
_cell.length_a   1.000
_cell.length_b   1.000
_cell.length_c   1.000
_cell.angle_alpha   90.00
_cell.angle_beta   90.00
_cell.angle_gamma   90.00
#
_symmetry.space_group_name_H-M   'P 1'
#
loop_
_entity.id
_entity.type
_entity.pdbx_description
1 polymer ?
#
loop_
_entity_poly.entity_id
_entity_poly.type
_entity_poly.pdbx_seq_one_letter_code
_entity_poly.pdbx_strand_id
1 'polypeptide(L)' 'MDEHRRNAIDFIEATRWVRENLENVSVSGGVSNVSFSFRGNNGVREAMHSVFLYYAIQAGMNMGDCKPFSFGGL' A
#
# COMPACT_ATOMS: atom_id res chain seq x y z
N MET A 1 16.80 3.62 10.03
CA MET A 1 15.42 3.36 10.51
C MET A 1 14.54 4.59 10.38
N ASP A 2 14.99 5.78 10.76
CA ASP A 2 14.21 7.02 10.54
C ASP A 2 13.92 7.34 9.06
N GLU A 3 14.88 7.05 8.18
CA GLU A 3 14.76 7.28 6.72
C GLU A 3 13.58 6.52 6.09
N HIS A 4 13.19 5.37 6.64
CA HIS A 4 12.08 4.56 6.12
C HIS A 4 10.72 4.87 6.74
N ARG A 5 10.68 5.77 7.75
CA ARG A 5 9.44 6.11 8.46
C ARG A 5 8.37 6.69 7.52
N ARG A 6 8.82 7.37 6.46
CA ARG A 6 7.94 8.07 5.52
C ARG A 6 7.60 7.30 4.25
N ASN A 7 8.22 6.16 3.96
CA ASN A 7 8.07 5.44 2.69
C ASN A 7 6.60 5.25 2.25
N ALA A 8 5.71 4.89 3.19
CA ALA A 8 4.29 4.71 2.88
C ALA A 8 3.59 6.03 2.54
N ILE A 9 3.93 7.11 3.25
CA ILE A 9 3.39 8.45 3.03
C ILE A 9 3.88 8.97 1.68
N ASP A 10 5.18 8.87 1.43
CA ASP A 10 5.80 9.36 0.20
C ASP A 10 5.27 8.60 -1.03
N PHE A 11 4.98 7.30 -0.91
CA PHE A 11 4.31 6.54 -1.96
C PHE A 11 2.89 7.08 -2.28
N ILE A 12 2.10 7.39 -1.24
CA ILE A 12 0.73 7.90 -1.41
C ILE A 12 0.77 9.31 -2.02
N GLU A 13 1.69 10.16 -1.58
CA GLU A 13 1.89 11.51 -2.14
C GLU A 13 2.33 11.46 -3.60
N ALA A 14 3.29 10.58 -3.94
CA ALA A 14 3.72 10.37 -5.31
C ALA A 14 2.61 9.80 -6.19
N THR A 15 1.80 8.87 -5.67
CA THR A 15 0.63 8.31 -6.37
C THR A 15 -0.33 9.43 -6.75
N ARG A 16 -0.68 10.29 -5.80
CA ARG A 16 -1.57 11.44 -6.05
C ARG A 16 -1.01 12.34 -7.15
N TRP A 17 0.26 12.72 -7.00
CA TRP A 17 0.92 13.58 -7.97
C TRP A 17 0.92 12.97 -9.39
N VAL A 18 1.26 11.68 -9.51
CA VAL A 18 1.25 10.98 -10.81
C VAL A 18 -0.14 10.99 -11.43
N ARG A 19 -1.18 10.71 -10.64
CA ARG A 19 -2.56 10.63 -11.14
C ARG A 19 -3.14 12.01 -11.49
N GLU A 20 -2.65 13.07 -10.88
CA GLU A 20 -3.03 14.46 -11.20
C GLU A 20 -2.27 15.03 -12.42
N ASN A 21 -1.04 14.60 -12.66
CA ASN A 21 -0.14 15.22 -13.65
C ASN A 21 0.08 14.38 -14.91
N LEU A 22 -0.15 13.07 -14.87
CA LEU A 22 0.05 12.15 -15.99
C LEU A 22 -1.26 11.44 -16.34
N GLU A 23 -1.94 11.95 -17.37
CA GLU A 23 -3.15 11.32 -17.89
C GLU A 23 -2.89 9.88 -18.35
N ASN A 24 -3.88 9.00 -18.11
CA ASN A 24 -3.89 7.60 -18.53
C ASN A 24 -2.80 6.68 -17.93
N VAL A 25 -1.97 7.18 -17.00
CA VAL A 25 -0.99 6.35 -16.30
C VAL A 25 -1.63 5.60 -15.13
N SER A 26 -1.32 4.32 -15.01
CA SER A 26 -1.73 3.50 -13.85
C SER A 26 -0.63 3.45 -12.80
N VAL A 27 -1.03 3.29 -11.53
CA VAL A 27 -0.09 3.17 -10.40
C VAL A 27 -0.31 1.84 -9.71
N SER A 28 0.79 1.09 -9.54
CA SER A 28 0.84 -0.19 -8.84
C SER A 28 1.91 -0.17 -7.74
N GLY A 29 1.77 -1.06 -6.75
CA GLY A 29 2.69 -1.17 -5.62
C GLY A 29 2.56 -2.50 -4.89
N GLY A 30 3.71 -3.05 -4.46
CA GLY A 30 3.79 -4.28 -3.68
C GLY A 30 3.44 -4.05 -2.21
N VAL A 31 2.18 -4.32 -1.84
CA VAL A 31 1.62 -4.01 -0.50
C VAL A 31 2.35 -4.75 0.62
N SER A 32 2.85 -5.96 0.34
CA SER A 32 3.51 -6.80 1.34
C SER A 32 4.82 -6.21 1.91
N ASN A 33 5.46 -5.30 1.17
CA ASN A 33 6.73 -4.66 1.55
C ASN A 33 6.57 -3.69 2.72
N VAL A 34 5.41 -3.02 2.82
CA VAL A 34 5.10 -2.05 3.90
C VAL A 34 5.14 -2.71 5.29
N SER A 35 4.94 -4.03 5.33
CA SER A 35 4.85 -4.82 6.56
C SER A 35 6.08 -5.68 6.84
N PHE A 36 7.19 -5.49 6.12
CA PHE A 36 8.35 -6.39 6.15
C PHE A 36 8.91 -6.59 7.57
N SER A 37 8.97 -5.52 8.36
CA SER A 37 9.49 -5.55 9.74
C SER A 37 8.61 -6.36 10.72
N PHE A 38 7.39 -6.73 10.33
CA PHE A 38 6.43 -7.48 11.16
C PHE A 38 6.27 -8.93 10.70
N ARG A 39 7.25 -9.49 9.97
CA ARG A 39 7.28 -10.91 9.61
C ARG A 39 7.05 -11.79 10.85
N GLY A 40 6.15 -12.76 10.73
CA GLY A 40 5.71 -13.62 11.83
C GLY A 40 4.44 -13.15 12.54
N ASN A 41 4.03 -11.89 12.38
CA ASN A 41 2.77 -11.38 12.94
C ASN A 41 1.75 -11.08 11.84
N ASN A 42 1.05 -12.11 11.36
CA ASN A 42 0.14 -11.97 10.21
C ASN A 42 -1.01 -10.98 10.48
N GLY A 43 -1.57 -10.96 11.70
CA GLY A 43 -2.66 -10.03 12.04
C GLY A 43 -2.27 -8.56 11.91
N VAL A 44 -1.08 -8.19 12.41
CA VAL A 44 -0.57 -6.82 12.24
C VAL A 44 -0.27 -6.52 10.77
N ARG A 45 0.32 -7.47 10.04
CA ARG A 45 0.64 -7.28 8.62
C ARG A 45 -0.61 -7.05 7.78
N GLU A 46 -1.66 -7.85 7.97
CA GLU A 46 -2.94 -7.72 7.27
C GLU A 46 -3.62 -6.38 7.60
N ALA A 47 -3.62 -5.97 8.87
CA ALA A 47 -4.14 -4.65 9.26
C ALA A 47 -3.38 -3.50 8.59
N MET A 48 -2.05 -3.58 8.53
CA MET A 48 -1.21 -2.59 7.83
C MET A 48 -1.51 -2.55 6.33
N HIS A 49 -1.71 -3.72 5.69
CA HIS A 49 -2.07 -3.80 4.27
C HIS A 49 -3.40 -3.12 3.98
N SER A 50 -4.43 -3.40 4.80
CA SER A 50 -5.76 -2.79 4.67
C SER A 50 -5.71 -1.27 4.80
N VAL A 51 -5.00 -0.76 5.81
CA VAL A 51 -4.88 0.70 6.03
C VAL A 51 -4.09 1.35 4.89
N PHE A 52 -2.99 0.75 4.45
CA PHE A 52 -2.21 1.28 3.33
C PHE A 52 -3.04 1.34 2.04
N LEU A 53 -3.73 0.24 1.70
CA LEU A 53 -4.57 0.17 0.51
C LEU A 53 -5.71 1.18 0.56
N TYR A 54 -6.36 1.37 1.72
CA TYR A 54 -7.41 2.36 1.89
C TYR A 54 -6.96 3.76 1.45
N TYR A 55 -5.81 4.23 1.94
CA TYR A 55 -5.31 5.56 1.57
C TYR A 55 -4.70 5.62 0.18
N ALA A 56 -4.01 4.58 -0.28
CA ALA A 56 -3.39 4.56 -1.61
C ALA A 56 -4.45 4.56 -2.73
N ILE A 57 -5.55 3.83 -2.57
CA ILE A 57 -6.67 3.82 -3.53
C ILE A 57 -7.33 5.20 -3.60
N GLN A 58 -7.53 5.87 -2.45
CA GLN A 58 -8.05 7.25 -2.41
C GLN A 58 -7.11 8.24 -3.10
N ALA A 59 -5.80 8.00 -3.08
CA ALA A 59 -4.81 8.78 -3.84
C ALA A 59 -4.74 8.41 -5.34
N GLY A 60 -5.46 7.37 -5.78
CA GLY A 60 -5.57 6.99 -7.18
C GLY A 60 -4.74 5.77 -7.60
N MET A 61 -4.22 4.98 -6.65
CA MET A 61 -3.65 3.65 -6.94
C MET A 61 -4.76 2.72 -7.43
N ASN A 62 -4.53 2.06 -8.56
CA ASN A 62 -5.57 1.30 -9.27
C ASN A 62 -5.19 -0.16 -9.56
N MET A 63 -3.95 -0.56 -9.28
CA MET A 63 -3.47 -1.93 -9.32
C MET A 63 -2.59 -2.19 -8.10
N GLY A 64 -2.45 -3.44 -7.66
CA GLY A 64 -1.56 -3.76 -6.56
C GLY A 64 -1.25 -5.25 -6.48
N ASP A 65 0.03 -5.57 -6.29
CA ASP A 65 0.47 -6.93 -6.00
C ASP A 65 0.26 -7.19 -4.50
N CYS A 66 -0.94 -7.63 -4.17
CA CYS A 66 -1.29 -8.14 -2.85
C CYS A 66 -1.51 -9.65 -2.93
N LYS A 67 -1.10 -10.38 -1.88
CA LYS A 67 -1.61 -11.74 -1.68
C LYS A 67 -3.13 -11.62 -1.56
N PRO A 68 -3.94 -12.37 -2.34
CA PRO A 68 -5.39 -12.25 -2.30
C PRO A 68 -5.86 -12.39 -0.85
N PHE A 69 -6.71 -11.46 -0.43
CA PHE A 69 -7.18 -11.37 0.95
C PHE A 69 -7.92 -12.65 1.30
N SER A 70 -7.28 -13.53 2.06
CA SER A 70 -7.91 -14.73 2.58
C SER A 70 -8.60 -14.31 3.88
N PHE A 71 -9.78 -13.69 3.79
CA PHE A 71 -10.72 -13.68 4.91
C PHE A 71 -11.17 -15.13 5.11
N GLY A 72 -10.35 -15.91 5.81
CA GLY A 72 -10.74 -17.21 6.30
C GLY A 72 -11.75 -17.02 7.42
N GLY A 73 -13.00 -17.36 7.16
CA GLY A 73 -14.03 -17.58 8.17
C GLY A 73 -14.54 -16.33 8.87
N LEU A 74 -15.56 -15.70 8.28
CA LEU A 74 -16.81 -15.53 9.02
C LEU A 74 -17.71 -16.72 8.67
#